data_AF-A0A9D8N7E1-F1
#
_entry.id   AF-A0A9D8N7E1-F1
#
_cell.length_a   1.000
_cell.length_b   1.000
_cell.length_c   1.000
_cell.angle_alpha   90.00
_cell.angle_beta   90.00
_cell.angle_gamma   90.00
#
_symmetry.space_group_name_H-M   'P 1'
#
loop_
_entity.id
_entity.type
_entity.pdbx_description
1 polymer ?
#
loop_
_entity_poly.entity_id
_entity_poly.type
_entity_poly.pdbx_seq_one_letter_code
_entity_poly.pdbx_strand_id
1 'polypeptide(L)'
;WKFVGVAVAAATVGGVMLVLNKTYGFTGEGALVAPQANAMAAVIQPMMNGGSAPWLLYGIGAVIAILLTVFKVPALAFCLGMFIPIDLNLPLLVGGAIAWFVSTRSKDAEVNRARNERGTLIASGFIAGGALMGVVSAILKFAGVNWFLTSWNTVGASGAAPAEMVAVLPFIGICLYMYFAAKRAKV
;
A
#
# COMPACT_ATOMS: atom_id res chain seq x y z
N TRP A 1 23.41 -16.57 -15.99
CA TRP A 1 22.53 -15.39 -15.93
C TRP A 1 21.54 -15.40 -14.76
N LYS A 2 20.80 -16.48 -14.47
CA LYS A 2 19.86 -16.52 -13.32
C LYS A 2 20.48 -16.18 -11.95
N PHE A 3 21.66 -16.73 -11.63
CA PHE A 3 22.38 -16.43 -10.38
C PHE A 3 22.93 -15.01 -10.31
N VAL A 4 23.41 -14.46 -11.43
CA VAL A 4 23.87 -13.07 -11.52
C VAL A 4 22.69 -12.10 -11.33
N GLY A 5 21.53 -12.39 -11.93
CA GLY A 5 20.31 -11.61 -11.73
C GLY A 5 19.85 -11.60 -10.27
N VAL A 6 19.88 -12.76 -9.60
CA VAL A 6 19.56 -12.86 -8.16
C VAL A 6 20.55 -12.08 -7.31
N ALA A 7 21.86 -12.17 -7.60
CA ALA A 7 22.89 -11.45 -6.87
C ALA A 7 22.75 -9.92 -7.01
N VAL A 8 22.52 -9.44 -8.24
CA VAL A 8 22.31 -8.00 -8.50
C VAL A 8 21.03 -7.51 -7.83
N ALA A 9 19.92 -8.25 -7.93
CA ALA A 9 18.67 -7.89 -7.27
C ALA A 9 18.81 -7.83 -5.74
N ALA A 10 19.48 -8.81 -5.14
CA ALA A 10 19.73 -8.84 -3.70
C ALA A 10 20.60 -7.65 -3.26
N ALA A 11 21.65 -7.32 -4.01
CA ALA A 11 22.51 -6.17 -3.73
C ALA A 11 21.75 -4.84 -3.85
N THR A 12 20.93 -4.67 -4.89
CA THR A 12 20.12 -3.45 -5.08
C THR A 12 19.07 -3.30 -3.98
N VAL A 13 18.33 -4.37 -3.65
CA VAL A 13 17.32 -4.34 -2.58
C VAL A 13 17.97 -4.08 -1.22
N GLY A 14 19.08 -4.76 -0.91
CA GLY A 14 19.85 -4.52 0.31
C GLY A 14 20.35 -3.08 0.41
N GLY A 15 20.90 -2.52 -0.68
CA GLY A 15 21.35 -1.13 -0.74
C GLY A 15 20.21 -0.13 -0.54
N VAL A 16 19.07 -0.31 -1.22
CA VAL A 16 17.88 0.54 -1.07
C VAL A 16 17.33 0.47 0.36
N MET A 17 17.29 -0.72 0.97
CA MET A 17 16.85 -0.88 2.36
C MET A 17 17.76 -0.12 3.34
N LEU A 18 19.08 -0.12 3.14
CA LEU A 18 20.01 0.65 3.97
C LEU A 18 19.81 2.17 3.81
N VAL A 19 19.59 2.65 2.59
CA VAL A 19 19.29 4.06 2.31
C VAL A 19 17.97 4.47 2.95
N LEU A 20 16.91 3.66 2.80
CA LEU A 20 15.62 3.93 3.41
C LEU A 20 15.68 3.93 4.94
N ASN A 21 16.44 3.00 5.54
CA ASN A 21 16.65 2.97 6.98
C ASN A 21 17.35 4.24 7.47
N LYS A 22 18.40 4.71 6.78
CA LYS A 22 19.12 5.92 7.17
C LYS A 22 18.32 7.21 6.94
N THR A 23 17.48 7.26 5.92
CA THR A 23 16.80 8.49 5.47
C THR A 23 15.42 8.70 6.12
N TYR A 24 14.69 7.62 6.39
CA TYR A 24 13.36 7.69 7.01
C TYR A 24 13.28 6.95 8.34
N GLY A 25 14.11 5.93 8.56
CA GLY A 25 13.96 5.03 9.72
C GLY A 25 12.73 4.12 9.55
N PHE A 26 12.86 2.86 9.97
CA PHE A 26 11.73 1.91 9.99
C PHE A 26 11.01 1.87 11.35
N THR A 27 11.49 2.64 12.33
CA THR A 27 10.95 2.73 13.70
C THR A 27 11.11 4.15 14.23
N GLY A 28 10.05 4.80 14.71
CA GLY A 28 10.09 6.15 15.31
C GLY A 28 9.13 7.18 14.68
N GLU A 29 9.13 8.40 15.20
CA GLU A 29 8.33 9.54 14.70
C GLU A 29 8.83 9.97 13.30
N GLY A 30 7.96 9.90 12.28
CA GLY A 30 8.32 10.19 10.88
C GLY A 30 8.88 9.00 10.08
N ALA A 31 8.89 7.79 10.67
CA ALA A 31 9.28 6.56 10.00
C ALA A 31 8.33 6.18 8.87
N LEU A 32 8.82 5.43 7.88
CA LEU A 32 7.98 4.87 6.84
C LEU A 32 6.93 3.96 7.46
N VAL A 33 5.67 4.39 7.42
CA VAL A 33 4.53 3.59 7.89
C VAL A 33 4.35 2.44 6.91
N ALA A 34 4.95 1.31 7.23
CA ALA A 34 4.79 0.05 6.53
C ALA A 34 4.12 -0.95 7.48
N PRO A 35 2.78 -0.86 7.68
CA PRO A 35 2.09 -1.66 8.67
C PRO A 35 2.39 -3.14 8.44
N GLN A 36 2.22 -3.67 7.22
CA GLN A 36 2.43 -5.11 6.97
C GLN A 36 3.84 -5.58 7.32
N ALA A 37 4.86 -4.76 7.05
CA ALA A 37 6.24 -5.05 7.42
C ALA A 37 6.45 -5.00 8.95
N ASN A 38 5.82 -4.04 9.63
CA ASN A 38 5.88 -3.90 11.09
C ASN A 38 5.18 -5.07 11.81
N ALA A 39 4.06 -5.57 11.28
CA ALA A 39 3.42 -6.78 11.81
C ALA A 39 4.30 -8.03 11.63
N MET A 40 4.90 -8.21 10.45
CA MET A 40 5.82 -9.34 10.23
C MET A 40 7.07 -9.23 11.12
N ALA A 41 7.60 -8.02 11.32
CA ALA A 41 8.69 -7.77 12.25
C ALA A 41 8.30 -8.13 13.69
N ALA A 42 7.09 -7.76 14.13
CA ALA A 42 6.58 -8.07 15.47
C ALA A 42 6.38 -9.58 15.71
N VAL A 43 6.14 -10.39 14.66
CA VAL A 43 6.09 -11.86 14.75
C VAL A 43 7.49 -12.47 14.78
N ILE A 44 8.43 -11.92 14.02
CA ILE A 44 9.79 -12.44 13.88
C ILE A 44 10.68 -12.07 15.07
N GLN A 45 10.56 -10.86 15.62
CA GLN A 45 11.34 -10.38 16.76
C GLN A 45 11.30 -11.31 17.99
N PRO A 46 10.14 -11.81 18.46
CA PRO A 46 10.12 -12.76 19.58
C PRO A 46 10.80 -14.09 19.22
N MET A 47 10.74 -14.53 17.95
CA MET A 47 11.43 -15.75 17.50
C MET A 47 12.96 -15.59 17.40
N MET A 48 13.44 -14.41 17.01
CA MET A 48 14.88 -14.14 16.82
C MET A 48 15.59 -13.68 18.10
N ASN A 49 14.92 -12.92 18.97
CA ASN A 49 15.51 -12.34 20.18
C ASN A 49 15.19 -13.13 21.46
N GLY A 50 14.56 -14.31 21.34
CA GLY A 50 14.21 -15.16 22.49
C GLY A 50 13.07 -14.60 23.36
N GLY A 51 12.17 -13.80 22.78
CA GLY A 51 11.00 -13.25 23.48
C GLY A 51 9.85 -14.26 23.57
N SER A 52 9.03 -14.15 24.63
CA SER A 52 7.79 -14.92 24.74
C SER A 52 6.78 -14.42 23.70
N ALA A 53 6.63 -15.14 22.59
CA ALA A 53 5.58 -14.85 21.62
C ALA A 53 4.22 -14.87 22.35
N PRO A 54 3.33 -13.90 22.10
CA PRO A 54 2.03 -13.82 22.75
C PRO A 54 1.06 -14.87 22.15
N TRP A 55 1.30 -16.15 22.46
CA TRP A 55 0.55 -17.31 21.96
C TRP A 55 -0.94 -17.23 22.25
N LEU A 56 -1.34 -16.58 23.35
CA LEU A 56 -2.74 -16.33 23.67
C LEU A 56 -3.39 -15.43 22.62
N LEU A 57 -2.71 -14.37 22.17
CA LEU A 57 -3.21 -13.48 21.12
C LEU A 57 -3.27 -14.20 19.76
N TYR A 58 -2.30 -15.07 19.46
CA TYR A 58 -2.35 -15.91 18.26
C TYR A 58 -3.52 -16.92 18.31
N GLY A 59 -3.78 -17.51 19.47
CA GLY A 59 -4.93 -18.39 19.69
C GLY A 59 -6.27 -17.67 19.48
N ILE A 60 -6.42 -16.46 20.03
CA ILE A 60 -7.60 -15.62 19.82
C ILE A 60 -7.75 -15.29 18.32
N GLY A 61 -6.66 -14.89 17.65
CA GLY A 61 -6.65 -14.64 16.21
C GLY A 61 -7.07 -15.86 15.39
N ALA A 62 -6.64 -17.06 15.77
CA ALA A 62 -7.02 -18.31 15.11
C ALA A 62 -8.52 -18.60 15.27
N VAL A 63 -9.08 -18.41 16.47
CA VAL A 63 -10.52 -18.58 16.72
C VAL A 63 -11.34 -17.57 15.89
N ILE A 64 -10.92 -16.30 15.85
CA ILE A 64 -11.57 -15.27 15.02
C ILE A 64 -11.49 -15.67 13.53
N ALA A 65 -10.34 -16.14 13.05
CA ALA A 65 -10.18 -16.57 11.66
C ALA A 65 -11.10 -17.74 11.29
N ILE A 66 -11.27 -18.71 12.19
CA ILE A 66 -12.20 -19.84 12.02
C ILE A 66 -13.64 -19.31 11.96
N LEU A 67 -14.04 -18.43 12.88
CA LEU A 67 -15.38 -17.83 12.88
C LEU A 67 -15.65 -17.06 11.57
N LEU A 68 -14.72 -16.23 11.12
CA LEU A 68 -14.85 -15.50 9.86
C LEU A 68 -14.96 -16.44 8.65
N THR A 69 -14.21 -17.55 8.67
CA THR A 69 -14.28 -18.58 7.63
C THR A 69 -15.66 -19.24 7.59
N VAL A 70 -16.26 -19.51 8.76
CA VAL A 70 -17.64 -20.02 8.86
C VAL A 70 -18.65 -19.02 8.31
N PHE A 71 -18.48 -17.73 8.59
CA PHE A 71 -19.32 -16.65 8.05
C PHE A 71 -19.04 -16.31 6.58
N LYS A 72 -18.14 -17.04 5.90
CA LYS A 72 -17.70 -16.76 4.52
C LYS A 72 -17.12 -15.35 4.33
N VAL A 73 -16.61 -14.75 5.40
CA VAL A 73 -15.88 -13.48 5.35
C VAL A 73 -14.39 -13.81 5.21
N PRO A 74 -13.69 -13.27 4.20
CA PRO A 74 -12.25 -13.47 4.07
C PRO A 74 -11.51 -12.89 5.29
N ALA A 75 -11.02 -13.77 6.17
CA ALA A 75 -10.34 -13.37 7.40
C ALA A 75 -9.13 -12.46 7.13
N LEU A 76 -8.42 -12.69 6.04
CA LEU A 76 -7.29 -11.86 5.62
C LEU A 76 -7.70 -10.42 5.33
N ALA A 77 -8.76 -10.21 4.54
CA ALA A 77 -9.22 -8.86 4.19
C ALA A 77 -9.76 -8.11 5.42
N PHE A 78 -10.43 -8.82 6.32
CA PHE A 78 -10.92 -8.27 7.58
C PHE A 78 -9.76 -7.82 8.49
N CYS A 79 -8.79 -8.69 8.74
CA CYS A 79 -7.63 -8.36 9.56
C CYS A 79 -6.77 -7.24 8.95
N LEU A 80 -6.61 -7.24 7.61
CA LEU A 80 -5.92 -6.15 6.91
C LEU A 80 -6.67 -4.82 7.07
N GLY A 81 -7.99 -4.81 6.99
CA GLY A 81 -8.81 -3.61 7.18
C GLY A 81 -8.75 -3.03 8.59
N MET A 82 -8.62 -3.88 9.63
CA MET A 82 -8.44 -3.44 11.02
C MET A 82 -7.02 -2.89 11.29
N PHE A 83 -6.07 -3.29 10.46
CA PHE A 83 -4.66 -3.02 10.70
C PHE A 83 -4.12 -1.79 9.97
N ILE A 84 -4.73 -1.44 8.83
CA ILE A 84 -4.31 -0.31 8.01
C ILE A 84 -4.92 1.00 8.61
N PRO A 85 -4.11 2.05 8.86
CA PRO A 85 -4.60 3.35 9.30
C PRO A 85 -5.73 3.87 8.41
N ILE A 86 -6.69 4.61 8.98
CA ILE A 86 -7.88 5.06 8.24
C ILE A 86 -7.52 5.89 7.00
N ASP A 87 -6.43 6.66 7.07
CA ASP A 87 -5.92 7.49 5.98
C ASP A 87 -5.49 6.66 4.75
N LEU A 88 -5.01 5.43 4.98
CA LEU A 88 -4.64 4.48 3.92
C LEU A 88 -5.82 3.56 3.52
N ASN A 89 -6.77 3.33 4.42
CA ASN A 89 -7.93 2.47 4.15
C ASN A 89 -8.97 3.15 3.25
N LEU A 90 -9.17 4.46 3.39
CA LEU A 90 -10.13 5.22 2.56
C LEU A 90 -9.80 5.15 1.05
N PRO A 91 -8.57 5.40 0.58
CA PRO A 91 -8.20 5.18 -0.82
C PRO A 91 -8.39 3.74 -1.29
N LEU A 92 -8.09 2.75 -0.44
CA LEU A 92 -8.26 1.34 -0.76
C LEU A 92 -9.74 0.99 -0.97
N LEU A 93 -10.62 1.50 -0.10
CA LEU A 93 -12.07 1.34 -0.22
C LEU A 93 -12.58 1.96 -1.53
N VAL A 94 -12.12 3.17 -1.87
CA VAL A 94 -12.50 3.84 -3.13
C VAL A 94 -12.04 3.02 -4.33
N GLY A 95 -10.80 2.52 -4.33
CA GLY A 95 -10.30 1.63 -5.38
C GLY A 95 -11.12 0.34 -5.52
N GLY A 96 -11.51 -0.28 -4.39
CA GLY A 96 -12.39 -1.45 -4.35
C GLY A 96 -13.78 -1.15 -4.90
N ALA A 97 -14.36 0.01 -4.55
CA ALA A 97 -15.64 0.47 -5.08
C ALA A 97 -15.60 0.68 -6.60
N ILE A 98 -14.50 1.26 -7.13
CA ILE A 98 -14.31 1.41 -8.58
C ILE A 98 -14.21 0.04 -9.26
N ALA A 99 -13.44 -0.89 -8.70
CA ALA A 99 -13.29 -2.23 -9.26
C ALA A 99 -14.62 -3.00 -9.27
N TRP A 100 -15.40 -2.91 -8.20
CA TRP A 100 -16.75 -3.47 -8.11
C TRP A 100 -17.70 -2.83 -9.14
N PHE A 101 -17.67 -1.50 -9.27
CA PHE A 101 -18.51 -0.77 -10.20
C PHE A 101 -18.21 -1.11 -11.66
N VAL A 102 -16.93 -1.24 -12.01
CA VAL A 102 -16.49 -1.56 -13.37
C VAL A 102 -16.82 -3.01 -13.76
N SER A 103 -16.75 -3.94 -12.80
CA SER A 103 -16.98 -5.38 -13.03
C SER A 103 -18.45 -5.80 -13.00
N THR A 104 -19.35 -5.01 -12.41
CA THR A 104 -20.78 -5.38 -12.26
C THR A 104 -21.70 -4.84 -13.37
N ARG A 105 -21.25 -3.87 -14.17
CA ARG A 105 -22.16 -3.05 -15.00
C ARG A 105 -22.39 -3.52 -16.44
N SER A 106 -21.58 -4.41 -17.00
CA SER A 106 -21.84 -4.97 -18.35
C SER A 106 -22.79 -6.16 -18.26
N LYS A 107 -23.63 -6.34 -19.28
CA LYS A 107 -24.49 -7.54 -19.43
C LYS A 107 -23.70 -8.77 -19.90
N ASP A 108 -22.49 -8.55 -20.43
CA ASP A 108 -21.60 -9.59 -20.94
C ASP A 108 -20.52 -9.91 -19.90
N ALA A 109 -20.43 -11.19 -19.55
CA ALA A 109 -19.48 -11.71 -18.57
C ALA A 109 -18.03 -11.60 -19.06
N GLU A 110 -17.77 -11.76 -20.37
CA GLU A 110 -16.41 -11.66 -20.92
C GLU A 110 -15.90 -10.23 -20.90
N VAL A 111 -16.78 -9.26 -21.22
CA VAL A 111 -16.45 -7.83 -21.12
C VAL A 111 -16.15 -7.44 -19.68
N ASN A 112 -16.91 -7.94 -18.70
CA ASN A 112 -16.66 -7.65 -17.29
C ASN A 112 -15.31 -8.23 -16.81
N ARG A 113 -14.96 -9.44 -17.25
CA ARG A 113 -13.65 -10.05 -16.93
C ARG A 113 -12.50 -9.24 -17.54
N ALA A 114 -12.60 -8.90 -18.83
CA ALA A 114 -11.57 -8.10 -19.52
C ALA A 114 -11.36 -6.72 -18.88
N ARG A 115 -12.44 -6.08 -18.40
CA ARG A 115 -12.35 -4.80 -17.67
C ARG A 115 -11.71 -4.95 -16.30
N ASN A 116 -12.00 -6.03 -15.57
CA ASN A 116 -11.40 -6.30 -14.27
C ASN A 116 -9.90 -6.60 -14.37
N GLU A 117 -9.51 -7.45 -15.33
CA GLU A 117 -8.10 -7.75 -15.60
C GLU A 117 -7.32 -6.50 -16.00
N ARG A 118 -7.89 -5.66 -16.87
CA ARG A 118 -7.27 -4.39 -17.26
C ARG A 118 -7.17 -3.41 -16.10
N GLY A 119 -8.19 -3.33 -15.24
CA GLY A 119 -8.16 -2.54 -14.02
C GLY A 119 -7.05 -3.01 -13.07
N THR A 120 -6.91 -4.32 -12.89
CA THR A 120 -5.85 -4.94 -12.07
C THR A 120 -4.46 -4.67 -12.64
N LEU A 121 -4.28 -4.76 -13.96
CA LEU A 121 -3.02 -4.45 -14.63
C LEU A 121 -2.61 -2.98 -14.40
N ILE A 122 -3.53 -2.04 -14.61
CA ILE A 122 -3.27 -0.61 -14.39
C ILE A 122 -2.95 -0.34 -12.91
N ALA A 123 -3.70 -0.93 -11.98
CA ALA A 123 -3.45 -0.78 -10.55
C ALA A 123 -2.06 -1.30 -10.15
N SER A 124 -1.64 -2.46 -10.67
CA SER A 124 -0.29 -2.99 -10.43
C SER A 124 0.81 -2.07 -10.98
N GLY A 125 0.57 -1.43 -12.14
CA GLY A 125 1.46 -0.42 -12.70
C GLY A 125 1.61 0.82 -11.79
N PHE A 126 0.51 1.30 -11.20
CA PHE A 126 0.56 2.39 -10.22
C PHE A 126 1.29 2.01 -8.93
N ILE A 127 1.10 0.78 -8.44
CA ILE A 127 1.83 0.27 -7.26
C ILE A 127 3.34 0.22 -7.55
N ALA A 128 3.74 -0.33 -8.70
CA ALA A 128 5.14 -0.40 -9.11
C ALA A 128 5.75 1.00 -9.33
N GLY A 129 5.03 1.90 -10.01
CA GLY A 129 5.45 3.28 -10.23
C GLY A 129 5.61 4.06 -8.93
N GLY A 130 4.67 3.91 -7.99
CA GLY A 130 4.75 4.52 -6.66
C GLY A 130 5.96 4.03 -5.87
N ALA A 131 6.26 2.73 -5.91
CA ALA A 131 7.45 2.17 -5.28
C ALA A 131 8.76 2.74 -5.89
N LEU A 132 8.85 2.79 -7.23
CA LEU A 132 10.01 3.37 -7.92
C LEU A 132 10.21 4.85 -7.57
N MET A 133 9.14 5.64 -7.58
CA MET A 133 9.21 7.06 -7.19
C MET A 133 9.55 7.24 -5.70
N GLY A 134 9.14 6.32 -4.83
CA GLY A 134 9.55 6.29 -3.43
C GLY A 134 11.07 6.10 -3.27
N VAL A 135 11.68 5.20 -4.05
CA VAL A 135 13.14 5.00 -4.06
C VAL A 135 13.86 6.25 -4.57
N VAL A 136 13.40 6.85 -5.67
CA VAL A 136 13.96 8.12 -6.19
C VAL A 136 13.89 9.21 -5.13
N SER A 137 12.74 9.36 -4.45
CA SER A 137 12.55 10.34 -3.38
C SER A 137 13.49 10.11 -2.20
N ALA A 138 13.74 8.85 -1.84
CA ALA A 138 14.70 8.50 -0.79
C ALA A 138 16.15 8.84 -1.16
N ILE A 139 16.54 8.63 -2.42
CA ILE A 139 17.87 8.98 -2.93
C ILE A 139 18.06 10.51 -2.93
N LEU A 140 17.06 11.27 -3.38
CA LEU A 140 17.11 12.74 -3.38
C LEU A 140 17.25 13.30 -1.96
N LYS A 141 16.49 12.76 -1.01
CA LYS A 141 16.58 13.15 0.41
C LYS A 141 17.93 12.75 1.03
N PHE A 142 18.48 11.59 0.65
CA PHE A 142 19.83 11.16 1.06
C PHE A 142 20.93 12.07 0.50
N ALA A 143 20.76 12.60 -0.72
CA ALA A 143 21.67 13.55 -1.35
C ALA A 143 21.56 15.00 -0.82
N GLY A 144 20.74 15.25 0.21
CA GLY A 144 20.57 16.56 0.82
C GLY A 144 19.69 17.54 0.02
N VAL A 145 19.07 17.10 -1.07
CA VAL A 145 18.13 17.91 -1.85
C VAL A 145 16.75 17.80 -1.20
N ASN A 146 16.45 18.71 -0.29
CA ASN A 146 15.15 18.74 0.37
C ASN A 146 14.17 19.62 -0.42
N TRP A 147 13.52 19.04 -1.44
CA TRP A 147 12.40 19.66 -2.17
C TRP A 147 11.06 19.56 -1.42
N PHE A 148 11.09 19.12 -0.15
CA PHE A 148 9.91 19.13 0.68
C PHE A 148 9.55 20.58 1.05
N LEU A 149 8.46 21.10 0.48
CA LEU A 149 7.93 22.42 0.80
C LEU A 149 7.25 22.38 2.18
N THR A 150 8.04 22.40 3.25
CA THR A 150 7.55 22.38 4.64
C THR A 150 6.53 23.49 4.89
N SER A 151 6.73 24.67 4.30
CA SER A 151 5.82 25.83 4.42
C SER A 151 4.43 25.61 3.80
N TRP A 152 4.26 24.62 2.92
CA TRP A 152 2.97 24.25 2.31
C TRP A 152 2.28 23.10 3.07
N ASN A 153 3.02 22.36 3.88
CA ASN A 153 2.51 21.26 4.70
C ASN A 153 2.04 21.73 6.09
N THR A 154 2.36 22.96 6.50
CA THR A 154 1.88 23.51 7.77
C THR A 154 0.37 23.77 7.71
N VAL A 155 -0.34 23.19 8.66
CA VAL A 155 -1.79 23.39 8.85
C VAL A 155 -2.04 24.85 9.20
N GLY A 156 -2.78 25.56 8.34
CA GLY A 156 -3.21 26.93 8.60
C GLY A 156 -4.32 26.99 9.67
N ALA A 157 -4.69 28.19 10.10
CA ALA A 157 -5.72 28.43 11.14
C ALA A 157 -7.12 27.83 10.82
N SER A 158 -7.34 27.35 9.60
CA SER A 158 -8.55 26.64 9.14
C SER A 158 -8.55 25.13 9.42
N GLY A 159 -7.50 24.58 10.06
CA GLY A 159 -7.43 23.17 10.42
C GLY A 159 -7.14 22.20 9.26
N ALA A 160 -6.90 22.71 8.05
CA ALA A 160 -6.48 21.93 6.88
C ALA A 160 -5.22 22.54 6.26
N ALA A 161 -4.25 21.71 5.89
CA ALA A 161 -3.08 22.18 5.16
C ALA A 161 -3.47 22.44 3.69
N PRO A 162 -2.98 23.52 3.06
CA PRO A 162 -3.26 23.77 1.64
C PRO A 162 -2.76 22.61 0.74
N ALA A 163 -1.76 21.85 1.19
CA ALA A 163 -1.32 20.61 0.57
C ALA A 163 -2.40 19.52 0.49
N GLU A 164 -3.29 19.39 1.48
CA GLU A 164 -4.34 18.37 1.49
C GLU A 164 -5.40 18.65 0.42
N MET A 165 -5.80 19.92 0.27
CA MET A 165 -6.76 20.34 -0.75
C MET A 165 -6.21 20.11 -2.17
N VAL A 166 -4.92 20.36 -2.37
CA VAL A 166 -4.25 20.11 -3.66
C VAL A 166 -4.11 18.62 -3.92
N ALA A 167 -3.93 17.78 -2.90
CA ALA A 167 -3.81 16.32 -3.05
C ALA A 167 -5.12 15.64 -3.48
N VAL A 168 -6.29 16.26 -3.20
CA VAL A 168 -7.59 15.75 -3.65
C VAL A 168 -7.74 15.77 -5.18
N LEU A 169 -7.22 16.81 -5.85
CA LEU A 169 -7.31 16.93 -7.31
C LEU A 169 -6.64 15.77 -8.08
N PRO A 170 -5.35 15.43 -7.85
CA PRO A 170 -4.73 14.29 -8.50
C PRO A 170 -5.38 12.97 -8.06
N PHE A 171 -5.87 12.86 -6.82
CA PHE A 171 -6.60 11.67 -6.38
C PHE A 171 -7.88 11.43 -7.18
N ILE A 172 -8.71 12.48 -7.35
CA ILE A 172 -9.90 12.42 -8.22
C ILE A 172 -9.49 12.12 -9.67
N GLY A 173 -8.43 12.76 -10.16
CA GLY A 173 -7.89 12.52 -11.49
C GLY A 173 -7.51 11.05 -11.74
N ILE A 174 -6.83 10.42 -10.78
CA ILE A 174 -6.47 8.99 -10.84
C ILE A 174 -7.72 8.11 -10.79
N CYS A 175 -8.69 8.43 -9.93
CA CYS A 175 -9.94 7.67 -9.84
C CYS A 175 -10.73 7.71 -11.17
N LEU A 176 -10.84 8.89 -11.78
CA LEU A 176 -11.47 9.07 -13.08
C LEU A 176 -10.69 8.34 -14.18
N TYR A 177 -9.36 8.46 -14.19
CA TYR A 177 -8.51 7.75 -15.14
C TYR A 177 -8.71 6.23 -15.03
N MET A 178 -8.65 5.66 -13.82
CA MET A 178 -8.90 4.24 -13.59
C MET A 178 -10.26 3.81 -14.11
N TYR A 179 -11.30 4.60 -13.83
CA TYR A 179 -12.65 4.32 -14.30
C TYR A 179 -12.75 4.30 -15.83
N PHE A 180 -12.25 5.35 -16.51
CA PHE A 180 -12.30 5.44 -17.97
C PHE A 180 -11.40 4.42 -18.66
N ALA A 181 -10.20 4.21 -18.15
CA ALA A 181 -9.23 3.26 -18.71
C ALA A 181 -9.72 1.82 -18.57
N ALA A 182 -10.34 1.46 -17.44
CA ALA A 182 -10.91 0.14 -17.26
C ALA A 182 -12.13 -0.06 -18.16
N LYS A 183 -13.00 0.95 -18.35
CA LYS A 183 -14.15 0.86 -19.29
C LYS A 183 -13.78 0.77 -20.77
N ARG A 184 -12.59 1.22 -21.16
CA ARG A 184 -12.08 1.13 -22.55
C ARG A 184 -11.72 -0.29 -22.98
N ALA A 185 -11.65 -1.26 -22.06
CA ALA A 185 -11.50 -2.66 -22.43
C ALA A 185 -12.75 -3.12 -23.22
N LYS A 186 -12.52 -3.57 -24.45
CA LYS A 186 -13.48 -4.27 -25.30
C LYS A 186 -12.90 -5.64 -25.62
N VAL A 187 -13.76 -6.64 -25.69
CA VAL A 187 -13.44 -7.98 -26.20
C VAL A 187 -13.37 -7.87 -27.73
#